data_AF-A0A9N8DAI9-F1
#
_entry.id   AF-A0A9N8DAI9-F1
#
_cell.length_a   1.000
_cell.length_b   1.000
_cell.length_c   1.000
_cell.angle_alpha   90.00
_cell.angle_beta   90.00
_cell.angle_gamma   90.00
#
_symmetry.space_group_name_H-M   'P 1'
#
loop_
_entity.id
_entity.type
_entity.pdbx_description
1 polymer ?
#
loop_
_entity_poly.entity_id
_entity_poly.type
_entity_poly.pdbx_seq_one_letter_code
_entity_poly.pdbx_strand_id
1 'polypeptide(L)'
;MPQEDTEQAPSSKDTSSDDTKKPKKTTEPPDGYVCNLCKITGHWIQQCPTRKQHNKRKRKTTTTHQPGVEPSPKDIERAKKMQAIPSPPCDCGETSRLKKVKRSHVTEHSRAVGSWFFFCAKKKDDATKCNFAKPVEEVQRDKKEKVQGSWYAKKRKQQVE
;
A
#
# COMPACT_ATOMS: atom_id res chain seq x y z
N MET A 1 63.90 -8.56 25.76
CA MET A 1 62.80 -7.80 25.14
C MET A 1 61.51 -8.53 25.49
N PRO A 2 60.54 -7.85 26.13
CA PRO A 2 59.31 -8.46 26.61
C PRO A 2 58.34 -8.81 25.47
N GLN A 3 57.52 -9.82 25.73
CA GLN A 3 56.47 -10.35 24.87
C GLN A 3 55.28 -9.38 24.90
N GLU A 4 54.74 -9.05 23.73
CA GLU A 4 53.56 -8.19 23.59
C GLU A 4 52.31 -9.06 23.45
N ASP A 5 51.43 -8.92 24.44
CA ASP A 5 50.07 -9.42 24.49
C ASP A 5 49.18 -8.66 23.50
N THR A 6 48.34 -9.35 22.72
CA THR A 6 46.97 -8.85 22.45
C THR A 6 46.04 -10.03 22.14
N GLU A 7 45.01 -10.11 22.96
CA GLU A 7 44.13 -11.23 23.19
C GLU A 7 43.05 -11.39 22.10
N GLN A 8 42.70 -12.65 21.84
CA GLN A 8 41.49 -13.03 21.13
C GLN A 8 40.28 -12.97 22.07
N ALA A 9 39.28 -12.17 21.73
CA ALA A 9 37.97 -12.17 22.36
C ALA A 9 36.86 -12.50 21.32
N PRO A 10 36.09 -13.59 21.51
CA PRO A 10 34.84 -13.85 20.81
C PRO A 10 33.65 -13.39 21.68
N SER A 11 32.61 -12.78 21.08
CA SER A 11 31.28 -12.44 21.66
C SER A 11 30.85 -11.06 21.12
N SER A 12 29.65 -10.74 20.66
CA SER A 12 28.41 -11.47 20.47
C SER A 12 27.54 -10.64 19.51
N LYS A 13 26.71 -11.33 18.72
CA LYS A 13 25.46 -10.75 18.21
C LYS A 13 24.71 -10.18 19.40
N ASP A 14 24.17 -8.97 19.32
CA ASP A 14 22.80 -8.74 19.78
C ASP A 14 22.22 -7.43 19.25
N THR A 15 21.03 -7.61 18.73
CA THR A 15 20.15 -6.65 18.08
C THR A 15 19.50 -5.74 19.13
N SER A 16 19.89 -4.47 19.19
CA SER A 16 19.13 -3.45 19.92
C SER A 16 18.12 -2.79 18.98
N SER A 17 17.01 -3.49 18.70
CA SER A 17 15.80 -2.84 18.20
C SER A 17 14.93 -2.51 19.40
N ASP A 18 14.77 -1.21 19.62
CA ASP A 18 13.86 -0.55 20.54
C ASP A 18 12.48 -1.24 20.61
N ASP A 19 12.22 -2.00 21.68
CA ASP A 19 10.86 -2.37 22.09
C ASP A 19 10.57 -1.77 23.46
N THR A 20 10.27 -0.48 23.42
CA THR A 20 9.64 0.23 24.53
C THR A 20 8.23 -0.32 24.74
N LYS A 21 8.03 -1.43 25.48
CA LYS A 21 6.68 -1.81 25.95
C LYS A 21 6.56 -2.69 27.20
N LYS A 22 6.56 -1.99 28.35
CA LYS A 22 5.83 -2.27 29.61
C LYS A 22 6.01 -3.64 30.30
N PRO A 23 6.42 -3.66 31.59
CA PRO A 23 6.35 -4.88 32.40
C PRO A 23 4.90 -5.19 32.71
N LYS A 24 4.35 -6.30 32.21
CA LYS A 24 3.05 -6.78 32.69
C LYS A 24 3.24 -7.76 33.84
N LYS A 25 3.26 -7.14 35.01
CA LYS A 25 2.98 -7.70 36.33
C LYS A 25 1.77 -8.64 36.24
N THR A 26 1.94 -9.83 36.84
CA THR A 26 0.98 -10.66 37.61
C THR A 26 -0.51 -10.68 37.24
N THR A 27 -1.19 -11.70 37.74
CA THR A 27 -2.65 -11.78 37.91
C THR A 27 -3.43 -12.23 36.68
N GLU A 28 -3.86 -13.48 36.77
CA GLU A 28 -5.13 -13.99 36.27
C GLU A 28 -6.15 -12.86 36.08
N PRO A 29 -6.89 -12.86 34.96
CA PRO A 29 -7.86 -11.82 34.71
C PRO A 29 -8.95 -11.84 35.80
N PRO A 30 -9.62 -10.70 36.09
CA PRO A 30 -10.65 -10.61 37.12
C PRO A 30 -11.73 -11.68 36.98
N ASP A 31 -12.30 -12.09 38.12
CA ASP A 31 -13.37 -13.08 38.16
C ASP A 31 -14.56 -12.62 37.29
N GLY A 32 -14.92 -13.41 36.29
CA GLY A 32 -15.87 -13.06 35.23
C GLY A 32 -15.28 -12.72 33.86
N TYR A 33 -13.96 -12.57 33.72
CA TYR A 33 -13.35 -12.41 32.39
C TYR A 33 -13.31 -13.74 31.64
N VAL A 34 -14.04 -13.81 30.53
CA VAL A 34 -14.06 -14.95 29.61
C VAL A 34 -13.22 -14.62 28.38
N CYS A 35 -12.25 -15.48 28.05
CA CYS A 35 -11.46 -15.32 26.85
C CYS A 35 -12.35 -15.43 25.59
N ASN A 36 -12.36 -14.41 24.73
CA ASN A 36 -13.22 -14.43 23.54
C ASN A 36 -12.82 -15.44 22.45
N LEU A 37 -11.64 -16.07 22.55
CA LEU A 37 -11.18 -17.07 21.58
C LEU A 37 -11.65 -18.48 21.92
N CYS A 38 -11.48 -18.90 23.18
CA CYS A 38 -11.81 -20.26 23.62
C CYS A 38 -13.01 -20.33 24.58
N LYS A 39 -13.53 -19.18 25.03
CA LYS A 39 -14.64 -19.07 25.99
C LYS A 39 -14.37 -19.67 27.37
N ILE A 40 -13.11 -19.73 27.76
CA ILE A 40 -12.65 -20.21 29.08
C ILE A 40 -12.16 -19.00 29.89
N THR A 41 -12.43 -19.00 31.19
CA THR A 41 -11.96 -18.00 32.16
C THR A 41 -10.50 -18.26 32.58
N GLY A 42 -9.87 -17.36 33.33
CA GLY A 42 -8.55 -17.61 33.92
C GLY A 42 -7.33 -17.28 33.06
N HIS A 43 -7.50 -16.74 31.84
CA HIS A 43 -6.38 -16.19 31.07
C HIS A 43 -6.79 -15.05 30.16
N TRP A 44 -5.87 -14.10 29.93
CA TRP A 44 -6.04 -13.05 28.94
C TRP A 44 -6.03 -13.62 27.51
N ILE A 45 -6.77 -12.99 26.58
CA ILE A 45 -6.76 -13.31 25.14
C ILE A 45 -5.34 -13.43 24.57
N GLN A 46 -4.38 -12.65 25.08
CA GLN A 46 -2.98 -12.68 24.63
C GLN A 46 -2.27 -14.00 24.95
N GLN A 47 -2.65 -14.66 26.04
CA GLN A 47 -2.10 -15.91 26.58
C GLN A 47 -2.98 -17.13 26.25
N CYS A 48 -3.97 -16.98 25.36
CA CYS A 48 -4.88 -18.06 25.03
C CYS A 48 -4.16 -19.22 24.31
N PRO A 49 -4.28 -20.47 24.78
CA PRO A 49 -3.62 -21.63 24.18
C PRO A 49 -4.07 -21.88 22.73
N THR A 50 -5.32 -21.55 22.40
CA THR A 50 -5.88 -21.72 21.05
C THR A 50 -5.59 -20.54 20.11
N ARG A 51 -4.88 -19.49 20.57
CA ARG A 51 -4.58 -18.29 19.77
C ARG A 51 -3.86 -18.59 18.47
N LYS A 52 -2.97 -19.60 18.46
CA LYS A 52 -2.23 -20.03 17.26
C LYS A 52 -3.16 -20.63 16.19
N GLN A 53 -4.30 -21.21 16.58
CA GLN A 53 -5.25 -21.85 15.67
C GLN A 53 -6.25 -20.85 15.08
N HIS A 54 -6.69 -19.86 15.87
CA HIS A 54 -7.70 -18.87 15.47
C HIS A 54 -7.14 -17.72 14.60
N ASN A 55 -5.80 -17.58 14.49
CA ASN A 55 -5.16 -16.56 13.66
C ASN A 55 -5.29 -16.81 12.14
N LYS A 56 -6.00 -17.86 11.73
CA LYS A 56 -6.32 -18.18 10.33
C LYS A 56 -7.57 -17.49 9.80
N ARG A 57 -8.06 -16.41 10.43
CA ARG A 57 -8.91 -15.43 9.73
C ARG A 57 -8.07 -14.71 8.67
N LYS A 58 -7.65 -15.45 7.64
CA LYS A 58 -7.27 -14.88 6.35
C LYS A 58 -8.46 -14.01 5.96
N ARG A 59 -8.30 -12.69 5.99
CA ARG A 59 -9.22 -11.79 5.29
C ARG A 59 -9.32 -12.40 3.90
N LYS A 60 -10.49 -12.91 3.52
CA LYS A 60 -10.73 -13.48 2.18
C LYS A 60 -10.65 -12.32 1.20
N THR A 61 -9.44 -11.86 0.90
CA THR A 61 -9.17 -11.14 -0.32
C THR A 61 -9.07 -12.23 -1.37
N THR A 62 -10.21 -12.56 -1.98
CA THR A 62 -10.29 -13.47 -3.12
C THR A 62 -9.55 -12.80 -4.29
N THR A 63 -8.23 -12.86 -4.24
CA THR A 63 -7.31 -12.38 -5.28
C THR A 63 -6.40 -13.55 -5.61
N THR A 64 -7.01 -14.69 -5.89
CA THR A 64 -6.33 -15.81 -6.53
C THR A 64 -7.09 -16.04 -7.82
N HIS A 65 -6.41 -15.86 -8.95
CA HIS A 65 -6.96 -16.17 -10.28
C HIS A 65 -7.40 -17.64 -10.28
N GLN A 66 -8.70 -17.90 -10.43
CA GLN A 66 -9.20 -19.26 -10.59
C GLN A 66 -9.00 -19.65 -12.06
N PRO A 67 -8.16 -20.66 -12.36
CA PRO A 67 -7.98 -21.12 -13.74
C PRO A 67 -9.32 -21.64 -14.28
N GLY A 68 -9.72 -21.20 -15.47
CA GLY A 68 -10.96 -21.61 -16.14
C GLY A 68 -12.21 -20.77 -15.85
N VAL A 69 -12.14 -19.80 -14.94
CA VAL A 69 -13.21 -18.79 -14.77
C VAL A 69 -12.79 -17.53 -15.52
N GLU A 70 -13.33 -17.35 -16.73
CA GLU A 70 -13.11 -16.10 -17.45
C GLU A 70 -13.79 -14.95 -16.69
N PRO A 71 -13.04 -13.87 -16.36
CA PRO A 71 -13.62 -12.72 -15.69
C PRO A 71 -14.74 -12.11 -16.56
N SER A 72 -15.78 -11.58 -15.91
CA SER A 72 -16.94 -10.98 -16.59
C SER A 72 -16.51 -10.03 -17.71
N PRO A 73 -17.13 -10.06 -18.91
CA PRO A 73 -16.80 -9.16 -20.00
C PRO A 73 -16.81 -7.68 -19.60
N LYS A 74 -17.73 -7.28 -18.70
CA LYS A 74 -17.80 -5.92 -18.14
C LYS A 74 -16.58 -5.55 -17.30
N ASP A 75 -16.01 -6.51 -16.57
CA ASP A 75 -14.81 -6.30 -15.75
C ASP A 75 -13.56 -6.22 -16.65
N ILE A 76 -13.52 -7.01 -17.72
CA ILE A 76 -12.46 -6.94 -18.75
C ILE A 76 -12.47 -5.56 -19.42
N GLU A 77 -13.64 -5.07 -19.85
CA GLU A 77 -13.78 -3.74 -20.47
C GLU A 77 -13.36 -2.63 -19.53
N ARG A 78 -13.79 -2.69 -18.27
CA ARG A 78 -13.40 -1.72 -17.25
C ARG A 78 -11.89 -1.73 -17.00
N ALA A 79 -11.26 -2.92 -16.96
CA ALA A 79 -9.82 -3.05 -16.81
C ALA A 79 -9.06 -2.49 -18.02
N LYS A 80 -9.50 -2.81 -19.25
CA LYS A 80 -8.94 -2.25 -20.50
C LYS A 80 -9.05 -0.73 -20.52
N LYS A 81 -10.21 -0.18 -20.12
CA LYS A 81 -10.42 1.28 -20.02
C LYS A 81 -9.47 1.94 -19.02
N MET A 82 -9.18 1.29 -17.89
CA MET A 82 -8.23 1.80 -16.90
C MET A 82 -6.77 1.70 -17.36
N GLN A 83 -6.41 0.64 -18.09
CA GLN A 83 -5.07 0.46 -18.68
C GLN A 83 -4.81 1.40 -19.86
N ALA A 84 -5.84 1.84 -20.57
CA ALA A 84 -5.75 2.78 -21.68
C ALA A 84 -5.45 4.23 -21.25
N ILE A 85 -5.39 4.53 -19.95
CA ILE A 85 -5.04 5.86 -19.44
C ILE A 85 -3.51 6.00 -19.54
N PRO A 86 -2.99 6.91 -20.39
CA PRO A 86 -1.56 7.05 -20.58
C PRO A 86 -0.91 7.54 -19.28
N SER A 87 0.03 6.77 -18.75
CA SER A 87 0.79 7.17 -17.58
C SER A 87 1.64 8.41 -17.90
N PRO A 88 1.46 9.53 -17.19
CA PRO A 88 2.34 10.67 -17.36
C PRO A 88 3.77 10.29 -16.92
N PRO A 89 4.81 10.81 -17.58
CA PRO A 89 6.17 10.67 -17.09
C PRO A 89 6.31 11.37 -15.73
N CYS A 90 7.10 10.80 -14.85
CA CYS A 90 7.57 11.48 -13.65
C CYS A 90 8.68 12.48 -13.99
N ASP A 91 9.07 13.30 -13.02
CA ASP A 91 10.26 14.17 -13.11
C ASP A 91 11.58 13.38 -13.29
N CYS A 92 11.52 12.07 -13.00
CA CYS A 92 12.61 11.13 -13.23
C CYS A 92 12.70 10.59 -14.66
N GLY A 93 11.78 10.93 -15.56
CA GLY A 93 11.75 10.45 -16.96
C GLY A 93 11.13 9.06 -17.17
N GLU A 94 10.85 8.32 -16.10
CA GLU A 94 10.14 7.03 -16.16
C GLU A 94 8.61 7.21 -16.19
N THR A 95 7.90 6.20 -16.69
CA THR A 95 6.43 6.20 -16.66
C THR A 95 5.91 6.00 -15.24
N SER A 96 4.96 6.84 -14.82
CA SER A 96 4.39 6.76 -13.48
C SER A 96 3.53 5.50 -13.27
N ARG A 97 3.50 5.01 -12.02
CA ARG A 97 2.75 3.84 -11.58
C ARG A 97 1.42 4.26 -10.97
N LEU A 98 0.34 3.66 -11.48
CA LEU A 98 -1.01 3.92 -11.00
C LEU A 98 -1.30 3.16 -9.67
N LYS A 99 -1.76 3.86 -8.62
CA LYS A 99 -2.09 3.26 -7.31
C LYS A 99 -3.28 3.96 -6.63
N LYS A 100 -4.14 3.16 -5.98
CA LYS A 100 -5.25 3.66 -5.16
C LYS A 100 -4.75 4.06 -3.76
N VAL A 101 -5.10 5.27 -3.32
CA VAL A 101 -4.74 5.77 -1.98
C VAL A 101 -5.66 5.14 -0.93
N LYS A 102 -5.06 4.53 0.11
CA LYS A 102 -5.74 3.68 1.12
C LYS A 102 -5.79 4.28 2.54
N ARG A 103 -5.30 5.50 2.77
CA ARG A 103 -5.09 6.02 4.14
C ARG A 103 -6.41 6.11 4.93
N SER A 104 -6.33 5.74 6.21
CA SER A 104 -7.42 5.40 7.12
C SER A 104 -7.85 6.51 8.08
N HIS A 105 -7.41 7.75 7.88
CA HIS A 105 -7.86 8.90 8.69
C HIS A 105 -8.32 9.99 7.72
N VAL A 106 -9.63 10.09 7.54
CA VAL A 106 -10.28 11.06 6.65
C VAL A 106 -10.67 12.25 7.51
N THR A 107 -10.06 13.41 7.25
CA THR A 107 -10.69 14.69 7.59
C THR A 107 -11.58 15.11 6.43
N GLU A 108 -12.64 15.86 6.71
CA GLU A 108 -13.70 16.26 5.75
C GLU A 108 -13.17 16.94 4.46
N HIS A 109 -11.94 17.47 4.49
CA HIS A 109 -11.28 18.16 3.37
C HIS A 109 -10.22 17.30 2.63
N SER A 110 -10.10 16.01 2.94
CA SER A 110 -9.08 15.14 2.36
C SER A 110 -9.38 14.77 0.89
N ARG A 111 -8.92 15.60 -0.06
CA ARG A 111 -9.09 15.43 -1.53
C ARG A 111 -8.56 14.10 -2.12
N ALA A 112 -7.77 13.32 -1.36
CA ALA A 112 -6.96 12.24 -1.91
C ALA A 112 -7.35 10.81 -1.48
N VAL A 113 -8.30 10.62 -0.56
CA VAL A 113 -8.63 9.29 -0.04
C VAL A 113 -9.66 8.59 -0.92
N GLY A 114 -9.36 7.38 -1.39
CA GLY A 114 -10.25 6.59 -2.26
C GLY A 114 -10.04 6.82 -3.77
N SER A 115 -9.40 7.93 -4.15
CA SER A 115 -9.07 8.23 -5.54
C SER A 115 -7.81 7.50 -6.03
N TRP A 116 -7.69 7.37 -7.35
CA TRP A 116 -6.53 6.80 -8.00
C TRP A 116 -5.53 7.90 -8.37
N PHE A 117 -4.25 7.66 -8.07
CA PHE A 117 -3.17 8.59 -8.37
C PHE A 117 -2.03 7.87 -9.10
N PHE A 118 -1.36 8.60 -9.98
CA PHE A 118 -0.09 8.23 -10.58
C PHE A 118 1.05 8.64 -9.63
N PHE A 119 1.92 7.70 -9.29
CA PHE A 119 3.09 7.91 -8.45
C PHE A 119 4.38 7.61 -9.22
N CYS A 120 5.52 8.10 -8.75
CA CYS A 120 6.82 7.62 -9.22
C CYS A 120 6.90 6.08 -9.16
N ALA A 121 7.44 5.45 -10.21
CA ALA A 121 7.58 3.99 -10.31
C ALA A 121 8.74 3.43 -9.46
N LYS A 122 9.71 4.27 -9.10
CA LYS A 122 10.90 3.90 -8.29
C LYS A 122 10.52 3.48 -6.88
N LYS A 123 11.33 2.60 -6.29
CA LYS A 123 11.12 2.10 -4.92
C LYS A 123 11.43 3.21 -3.93
N LYS A 124 10.87 3.08 -2.72
CA LYS A 124 11.06 4.08 -1.67
C LYS A 124 12.54 4.21 -1.25
N ASP A 125 13.29 3.13 -1.40
CA ASP A 125 14.68 3.02 -0.96
C ASP A 125 15.68 3.58 -2.00
N ASP A 126 15.21 3.92 -3.21
CA ASP A 126 16.03 4.50 -4.26
C ASP A 126 16.20 6.01 -4.05
N ALA A 127 17.44 6.49 -3.94
CA ALA A 127 17.75 7.93 -3.78
C ALA A 127 17.27 8.81 -4.95
N THR A 128 17.03 8.21 -6.12
CA THR A 128 16.58 8.90 -7.34
C THR A 128 15.05 8.95 -7.47
N LYS A 129 14.31 8.59 -6.43
CA LYS A 129 12.85 8.64 -6.39
C LYS A 129 12.37 10.10 -6.25
N CYS A 130 11.49 10.52 -7.16
CA CYS A 130 10.82 11.82 -7.08
C CYS A 130 9.52 11.75 -6.26
N ASN A 131 9.02 12.92 -5.87
CA ASN A 131 7.77 13.10 -5.13
C ASN A 131 6.54 13.24 -6.05
N PHE A 132 6.65 12.84 -7.32
CA PHE A 132 5.56 12.94 -8.29
C PHE A 132 4.30 12.20 -7.82
N ALA A 133 3.18 12.94 -7.75
CA ALA A 133 1.85 12.44 -7.46
C ALA A 133 0.81 13.24 -8.27
N LYS A 134 0.13 12.60 -9.23
CA LYS A 134 -0.94 13.23 -10.03
C LYS A 134 -2.27 12.46 -9.98
N PRO A 135 -3.43 13.11 -9.79
CA PRO A 135 -4.71 12.43 -9.82
C PRO A 135 -5.06 11.96 -11.23
N VAL A 136 -5.73 10.81 -11.35
CA VAL A 136 -6.13 10.26 -12.65
C VAL A 136 -7.11 11.17 -13.39
N GLU A 137 -8.01 11.82 -12.64
CA GLU A 137 -9.03 12.71 -13.18
C GLU A 137 -8.41 13.90 -13.95
N GLU A 138 -7.22 14.34 -13.56
CA GLU A 138 -6.49 15.44 -14.21
C GLU A 138 -5.94 15.01 -15.57
N VAL A 139 -5.31 13.83 -15.65
CA VAL A 139 -4.79 13.27 -16.90
C VAL A 139 -5.91 13.05 -17.93
N GLN A 140 -7.10 12.66 -17.46
CA GLN A 140 -8.27 12.50 -18.32
C GLN A 140 -8.79 13.83 -18.86
N ARG A 141 -8.78 14.89 -18.05
CA ARG A 141 -9.18 16.25 -18.45
C ARG A 141 -8.23 16.81 -19.50
N ASP A 142 -6.93 16.70 -19.28
CA ASP A 142 -5.88 17.19 -20.20
C ASP A 142 -6.00 16.54 -21.59
N LYS A 143 -6.31 15.23 -21.63
CA LYS A 143 -6.52 14.50 -22.89
C LYS A 143 -7.75 15.02 -23.64
N LYS A 144 -8.86 15.28 -22.92
CA LYS A 144 -10.10 15.82 -23.51
C LYS A 144 -9.88 17.22 -24.08
N GLU A 145 -9.17 18.08 -23.35
CA GLU A 145 -8.90 19.45 -23.77
C GLU A 145 -8.01 19.51 -25.01
N LYS A 146 -6.97 18.67 -25.10
CA LYS A 146 -6.13 18.55 -26.30
C LYS A 146 -6.90 18.09 -27.53
N VAL A 147 -7.78 17.09 -27.38
CA VAL A 147 -8.65 16.61 -28.47
C VAL A 147 -9.61 17.72 -28.91
N GLN A 148 -10.22 18.41 -27.95
CA GLN A 148 -11.14 19.51 -28.21
C GLN A 148 -10.44 20.69 -28.91
N GLY A 149 -9.27 21.13 -28.43
CA GLY A 149 -8.47 22.17 -29.07
C GLY A 149 -8.03 21.82 -30.49
N SER A 150 -7.61 20.57 -30.72
CA SER A 150 -7.27 20.05 -32.04
C SER A 150 -8.47 20.09 -33.01
N TRP A 151 -9.65 19.69 -32.54
CA TRP A 151 -10.89 19.75 -33.33
C TRP A 151 -11.27 21.20 -33.70
N TYR A 152 -11.23 22.12 -32.74
CA TYR A 152 -11.50 23.54 -33.00
C TYR A 152 -10.45 24.19 -33.92
N ALA A 153 -9.17 23.83 -33.80
CA ALA A 153 -8.10 24.32 -34.68
C ALA A 153 -8.28 23.82 -36.13
N LYS A 154 -8.66 22.56 -36.31
CA LYS A 154 -8.95 21.97 -37.63
C LYS A 154 -10.19 22.63 -38.26
N LYS A 155 -11.23 22.87 -37.46
CA LYS A 155 -12.44 23.57 -37.91
C LYS A 155 -12.17 25.02 -38.33
N ARG A 156 -11.30 25.75 -37.62
CA ARG A 156 -10.89 27.11 -38.01
C ARG A 156 -10.15 27.15 -39.34
N LYS A 157 -9.22 26.21 -39.60
CA LYS A 157 -8.51 26.15 -40.89
C LYS A 157 -9.47 25.91 -42.06
N GLN A 158 -10.50 25.10 -41.87
CA GLN A 158 -11.49 24.77 -42.90
C GLN A 158 -12.49 25.90 -43.19
N GLN A 159 -12.50 26.99 -42.42
CA GLN A 159 -13.34 28.17 -42.66
C GLN A 159 -12.57 29.32 -43.33
N VAL A 160 -11.25 29.19 -43.50
CA VAL A 160 -10.37 30.24 -44.05
C VAL A 160 -9.88 29.88 -45.47
N GLU A 161 -10.19 28.67 -45.93
CA GLU A 161 -9.99 28.16 -47.30
C GLU A 161 -11.34 28.13 -48.03
#